data_AF-A0A3D5P967-F1
#
_entry.id   AF-A0A3D5P967-F1
#
_cell.length_a   1.000
_cell.length_b   1.000
_cell.length_c   1.000
_cell.angle_alpha   90.00
_cell.angle_beta   90.00
_cell.angle_gamma   90.00
#
_symmetry.space_group_name_H-M   'P 1'
#
loop_
_entity.id
_entity.type
_entity.pdbx_description
1 polymer ?
#
loop_
_entity_poly.entity_id
_entity_poly.type
_entity_poly.pdbx_seq_one_letter_code
_entity_poly.pdbx_strand_id
1 'polypeptide(L)'
;FQGGVAANVGIAAAFEKALGTKVTIPPYYDVMGAYGAALLARWNYKKAGLPSRFYGFENAYSTFETRSMECSGCGNRCEVIEVKSNGSVIARWGDRCGRWSSKGATMPAAVKEGTAS
;
A
#
# COMPACT_ATOMS: atom_id res chain seq x y z
N PHE A 1 -18.68 7.30 -5.41
CA PHE A 1 -17.39 7.70 -6.00
C PHE A 1 -16.42 8.04 -4.87
N GLN A 2 -15.17 7.61 -4.96
CA GLN A 2 -14.14 7.76 -3.92
C GLN A 2 -12.78 8.07 -4.55
N GLY A 3 -11.82 8.55 -3.75
CA GLY A 3 -10.47 8.92 -4.18
C GLY A 3 -10.29 10.44 -4.28
N GLY A 4 -9.04 10.90 -4.50
CA GLY A 4 -8.71 12.33 -4.45
C GLY A 4 -9.46 13.22 -5.46
N VAL A 5 -9.91 12.65 -6.58
CA VAL A 5 -10.73 13.35 -7.58
C VAL A 5 -12.22 13.40 -7.23
N ALA A 6 -12.66 12.70 -6.18
CA ALA A 6 -14.07 12.69 -5.77
C ALA A 6 -14.55 14.03 -5.21
N ALA A 7 -13.64 14.90 -4.76
CA ALA A 7 -13.97 16.27 -4.39
C ALA A 7 -14.39 17.14 -5.58
N ASN A 8 -14.05 16.74 -6.82
CA ASN A 8 -14.25 17.56 -8.00
C ASN A 8 -15.70 17.45 -8.49
N VAL A 9 -16.45 18.54 -8.29
CA VAL A 9 -17.86 18.65 -8.70
C VAL A 9 -18.07 18.44 -10.21
N GLY A 10 -17.12 18.84 -11.05
CA GLY A 10 -17.19 18.64 -12.50
C GLY A 10 -17.00 17.18 -12.89
N ILE A 11 -16.05 16.48 -12.26
CA ILE A 11 -15.86 15.03 -12.45
C ILE A 11 -17.08 14.26 -11.97
N ALA A 12 -17.61 14.61 -10.78
CA ALA A 12 -18.83 14.01 -10.26
C ALA A 12 -20.01 14.20 -11.24
N ALA A 13 -20.23 15.42 -11.73
CA ALA A 13 -21.28 15.70 -12.71
C ALA A 13 -21.09 14.94 -14.03
N ALA A 14 -19.85 14.79 -14.50
CA ALA A 14 -19.54 14.00 -15.70
C ALA A 14 -19.88 12.52 -15.49
N PHE A 15 -19.57 11.95 -14.32
CA PHE A 15 -19.97 10.58 -13.97
C PHE A 15 -21.50 10.44 -13.89
N GLU A 16 -22.19 11.37 -13.24
CA GLU A 16 -23.66 11.35 -13.16
C GLU A 16 -24.31 11.37 -14.54
N LYS A 17 -23.80 12.23 -15.44
CA LYS A 17 -24.27 12.32 -16.83
C LYS A 17 -24.02 11.03 -17.60
N ALA A 18 -22.83 10.43 -17.47
CA ALA A 18 -22.47 9.21 -18.18
C ALA A 18 -23.24 7.99 -17.67
N LEU A 19 -23.53 7.93 -16.36
CA LEU A 19 -24.23 6.82 -15.73
C LEU A 19 -25.76 6.97 -15.74
N GLY A 20 -26.28 8.16 -16.03
CA GLY A 20 -27.71 8.46 -15.99
C GLY A 20 -28.32 8.39 -14.58
N THR A 21 -27.49 8.50 -13.53
CA THR A 21 -27.92 8.39 -12.13
C THR A 21 -27.05 9.25 -11.22
N LYS A 22 -27.58 9.55 -10.03
CA LYS A 22 -26.85 10.30 -9.00
C LYS A 22 -25.71 9.48 -8.41
N VAL A 23 -24.57 10.15 -8.21
CA VAL A 23 -23.37 9.53 -7.64
C VAL A 23 -23.27 9.90 -6.17
N THR A 24 -23.24 8.88 -5.30
CA THR A 24 -22.99 9.09 -3.87
C THR A 24 -21.50 9.29 -3.61
N ILE A 25 -21.15 10.39 -2.97
CA ILE A 25 -19.77 10.70 -2.52
C ILE A 25 -19.77 10.69 -0.99
N PRO A 26 -19.07 9.76 -0.33
CA PRO A 26 -19.00 9.71 1.12
C PRO A 26 -18.20 10.91 1.66
N PRO A 27 -18.46 11.38 2.88
CA PRO A 27 -17.77 12.54 3.44
C PRO A 27 -16.25 12.36 3.58
N TYR A 28 -15.80 11.11 3.77
CA TYR A 28 -14.39 10.74 3.92
C TYR A 28 -13.82 10.09 2.65
N TYR A 29 -14.21 10.59 1.47
CA TYR A 29 -13.87 10.02 0.16
C TYR A 29 -12.37 9.87 -0.11
N ASP A 30 -11.54 10.65 0.57
CA ASP A 30 -10.09 10.72 0.46
C ASP A 30 -9.38 9.56 1.18
N VAL A 31 -9.98 9.02 2.24
CA VAL A 31 -9.42 7.91 3.04
C VAL A 31 -10.13 6.58 2.84
N MET A 32 -11.17 6.52 2.00
CA MET A 32 -11.96 5.30 1.77
C MET A 32 -11.12 4.10 1.33
N GLY A 33 -10.01 4.32 0.61
CA GLY A 33 -9.09 3.24 0.23
C GLY A 33 -8.44 2.57 1.45
N ALA A 34 -7.92 3.37 2.39
CA ALA A 34 -7.34 2.86 3.63
C ALA A 34 -8.40 2.18 4.51
N TYR A 35 -9.61 2.74 4.59
CA TYR A 35 -10.73 2.15 5.31
C TYR A 35 -11.10 0.76 4.77
N GLY A 36 -11.21 0.63 3.44
CA GLY A 36 -11.45 -0.65 2.78
C GLY A 36 -10.36 -1.68 3.05
N ALA A 37 -9.09 -1.27 2.98
CA ALA A 37 -7.95 -2.14 3.31
C ALA A 37 -8.02 -2.67 4.75
N ALA A 38 -8.36 -1.82 5.71
CA ALA A 38 -8.52 -2.21 7.12
C ALA A 38 -9.67 -3.22 7.31
N LEU A 39 -10.81 -3.01 6.64
CA LEU A 39 -11.94 -3.95 6.68
C LEU A 39 -11.57 -5.31 6.12
N LEU A 40 -10.86 -5.35 4.98
CA LEU A 40 -10.39 -6.59 4.36
C LEU A 40 -9.37 -7.32 5.24
N ALA A 41 -8.41 -6.59 5.82
CA ALA A 41 -7.45 -7.15 6.77
C ALA A 41 -8.16 -7.80 7.96
N ARG A 42 -9.14 -7.10 8.55
CA ARG A 42 -9.95 -7.62 9.65
C ARG A 42 -10.75 -8.87 9.25
N TRP A 43 -11.36 -8.87 8.07
CA TRP A 43 -12.11 -10.03 7.59
C TRP A 43 -11.19 -11.23 7.38
N ASN A 44 -10.06 -11.05 6.70
CA ASN A 44 -9.10 -12.12 6.46
C ASN A 44 -8.52 -12.67 7.77
N TYR A 45 -8.22 -11.80 8.74
CA TYR A 45 -7.78 -12.23 10.08
C TYR A 45 -8.82 -13.13 10.76
N LYS A 46 -10.08 -12.68 10.80
CA LYS A 46 -11.19 -13.45 11.39
C LYS A 46 -11.45 -14.78 10.66
N LYS A 47 -11.27 -14.82 9.33
CA LYS A 47 -11.50 -16.01 8.51
C LYS A 47 -10.37 -17.03 8.60
N ALA A 48 -9.11 -16.58 8.60
CA ALA A 48 -7.96 -17.46 8.57
C ALA A 48 -7.67 -18.11 9.94
N GLY A 49 -8.05 -17.46 11.04
CA GLY A 49 -7.74 -17.94 12.40
C GLY A 49 -6.23 -17.96 12.71
N LEU A 50 -5.42 -17.30 11.88
CA LEU A 50 -3.98 -17.23 12.03
C LEU A 50 -3.58 -16.07 12.96
N PRO A 51 -2.47 -16.20 13.69
CA PRO A 51 -1.89 -15.08 14.42
C PRO A 51 -1.63 -13.88 13.51
N SER A 52 -1.75 -12.67 14.07
CA SER A 52 -1.43 -11.45 13.36
C SER A 52 0.05 -11.43 12.95
N ARG A 53 0.34 -10.96 11.73
CA ARG A 53 1.71 -10.67 11.26
C ARG A 53 2.05 -9.18 11.41
N PHE A 54 1.33 -8.47 12.27
CA PHE A 54 1.63 -7.07 12.58
C PHE A 54 3.01 -6.97 13.22
N TYR A 55 3.86 -6.08 12.69
CA TYR A 55 5.25 -5.96 13.11
C TYR A 55 5.45 -5.09 14.37
N GLY A 56 4.36 -4.64 15.00
CA GLY A 56 4.43 -3.68 16.11
C GLY A 56 4.54 -2.23 15.64
N PHE A 57 4.15 -1.29 16.50
CA PHE A 57 4.18 0.14 16.19
C PHE A 57 5.60 0.71 16.10
N GLU A 58 6.60 0.04 16.67
CA GLU A 58 7.98 0.54 16.66
C GLU A 58 8.58 0.64 15.26
N ASN A 59 8.09 -0.17 14.32
CA ASN A 59 8.47 -0.05 12.93
C ASN A 59 8.01 1.27 12.28
N ALA A 60 7.01 1.95 12.84
CA ALA A 60 6.59 3.27 12.37
C ALA A 60 7.68 4.34 12.59
N TYR A 61 8.62 4.11 13.51
CA TYR A 61 9.74 5.00 13.81
C TYR A 61 11.05 4.59 13.13
N SER A 62 11.04 3.52 12.32
CA SER A 62 12.24 3.11 11.58
C SER A 62 12.64 4.14 10.53
N THR A 63 13.93 4.18 10.19
CA THR A 63 14.40 5.03 9.09
C THR A 63 14.09 4.36 7.77
N PHE A 64 13.25 5.01 6.96
CA PHE A 64 12.91 4.54 5.62
C PHE A 64 13.67 5.33 4.56
N GLU A 65 14.32 4.60 3.66
CA GLU A 65 14.97 5.17 2.48
C GLU A 65 14.29 4.63 1.23
N THR A 66 13.96 5.52 0.30
CA THR A 66 13.37 5.15 -0.99
C THR A 66 14.31 5.59 -2.11
N ARG A 67 14.60 4.70 -3.05
CA ARG A 67 15.33 5.05 -4.28
C ARG A 67 14.64 4.49 -5.51
N SER A 68 14.78 5.21 -6.62
CA SER A 68 14.40 4.74 -7.95
C SER A 68 15.64 4.21 -8.68
N MET A 69 15.49 3.09 -9.37
CA MET A 69 16.53 2.47 -10.16
C MET A 69 15.98 1.89 -11.46
N GLU A 70 16.80 1.88 -12.51
CA GLU A 70 16.42 1.32 -13.81
C GLU A 70 16.83 -0.16 -13.92
N CYS A 71 15.92 -1.00 -14.39
CA CYS A 71 16.21 -2.41 -14.62
C CYS A 71 17.02 -2.63 -15.91
N SER A 72 18.32 -2.94 -15.77
CA SER A 72 19.20 -3.32 -16.89
C SER A 72 18.97 -4.74 -17.43
N GLY A 73 18.12 -5.54 -16.77
CA GLY A 73 17.86 -6.94 -17.12
C GLY A 73 16.69 -7.16 -18.09
N CYS A 74 16.07 -6.12 -18.62
CA CYS A 74 14.98 -6.23 -19.58
C CYS A 74 14.98 -5.08 -20.59
N GLY A 75 14.46 -5.32 -21.80
CA GLY A 75 14.39 -4.30 -22.86
C GLY A 75 13.46 -3.12 -22.53
N ASN A 76 12.56 -3.28 -21.56
CA ASN A 76 11.65 -2.23 -21.11
C ASN A 76 12.32 -1.16 -20.25
N ARG A 77 13.55 -1.41 -19.76
CA ARG A 77 14.24 -0.52 -18.80
C ARG A 77 13.29 -0.03 -17.71
N CYS A 78 12.55 -0.97 -17.10
CA CYS A 78 11.50 -0.62 -16.15
C CYS A 78 12.11 0.17 -14.99
N GLU A 79 11.41 1.23 -14.57
CA GLU A 79 11.68 1.89 -13.30
C GLU A 79 11.26 0.97 -12.15
N VAL A 80 12.14 0.82 -11.17
CA VAL A 80 11.91 0.02 -9.97
C VAL A 80 12.13 0.92 -8.76
N ILE A 81 11.12 0.99 -7.91
CA ILE A 81 11.19 1.67 -6.63
C ILE A 81 11.63 0.64 -5.59
N GLU A 82 12.71 0.92 -4.89
CA GLU A 82 13.22 0.13 -3.77
C GLU A 82 13.05 0.90 -2.47
N VAL A 83 12.46 0.24 -1.46
CA VAL A 83 12.34 0.76 -0.11
C VAL A 83 13.21 -0.05 0.83
N LYS A 84 14.00 0.65 1.63
CA LYS A 84 14.78 0.10 2.74
C LYS A 84 14.23 0.60 4.06
N SER A 85 14.27 -0.27 5.07
CA SER A 85 14.09 0.08 6.48
C SER A 85 15.36 -0.28 7.23
N ASN A 86 15.93 0.69 7.95
CA ASN A 86 17.18 0.52 8.70
C ASN A 86 18.30 -0.11 7.84
N GLY A 87 18.46 0.37 6.60
CA GLY A 87 19.43 -0.13 5.62
C GLY A 87 19.08 -1.45 4.91
N SER A 88 18.06 -2.19 5.37
CA SER A 88 17.64 -3.48 4.78
C SER A 88 16.50 -3.30 3.79
N VAL A 89 16.58 -3.95 2.62
CA VAL A 89 15.53 -3.87 1.60
C VAL A 89 14.27 -4.63 2.05
N ILE A 90 13.16 -3.90 2.17
CA ILE A 90 11.87 -4.42 2.64
C ILE A 90 10.79 -4.44 1.55
N ALA A 91 10.98 -3.73 0.42
CA ALA A 91 10.02 -3.77 -0.68
C ALA A 91 10.66 -3.32 -1.99
N ARG A 92 10.19 -3.89 -3.10
CA ARG A 92 10.43 -3.40 -4.45
C ARG A 92 9.16 -3.51 -5.29
N TRP A 93 8.86 -2.49 -6.07
CA TRP A 93 7.73 -2.49 -7.01
C TRP A 93 8.01 -1.60 -8.24
N GLY A 94 7.09 -1.60 -9.20
CA GLY A 94 7.18 -0.81 -10.44
C GLY A 94 7.73 -1.58 -11.64
N ASP A 95 8.31 -2.76 -11.42
CA ASP A 95 8.86 -3.56 -12.50
C ASP A 95 7.76 -4.18 -13.37
N ARG A 96 7.87 -4.00 -14.70
CA ARG A 96 6.97 -4.66 -15.66
C ARG A 96 7.41 -6.07 -16.04
N CYS A 97 8.67 -6.40 -15.74
CA CYS A 97 9.28 -7.68 -16.12
C CYS A 97 9.18 -8.77 -15.05
N GLY A 98 8.65 -8.45 -13.85
CA GLY A 98 8.48 -9.39 -12.75
C GLY A 98 9.75 -9.83 -12.03
N ARG A 99 10.95 -9.34 -12.42
CA ARG A 99 12.24 -9.72 -11.84
C ARG A 99 12.47 -9.20 -10.43
N TRP A 100 11.78 -8.13 -10.04
CA TRP A 100 12.01 -7.42 -8.77
C TRP A 100 10.86 -7.59 -7.79
N SER A 101 9.62 -7.53 -8.25
CA SER A 101 8.41 -7.70 -7.42
C SER A 101 8.27 -9.11 -6.82
N SER A 102 8.89 -10.12 -7.45
CA SER A 102 8.81 -11.53 -7.04
C SER A 102 9.86 -11.95 -6.00
N LYS A 103 10.90 -11.14 -5.78
CA LYS A 103 11.91 -11.42 -4.76
C LYS A 103 11.39 -10.91 -3.43
N GLY A 104 10.90 -11.84 -2.60
CA GLY A 104 10.31 -11.56 -1.30
C GLY A 104 11.11 -10.54 -0.51
N ALA A 105 10.42 -9.57 0.06
CA ALA A 105 10.95 -8.65 1.03
C ALA A 105 11.76 -9.40 2.09
N THR A 106 13.01 -8.97 2.34
CA THR A 106 13.70 -9.34 3.56
C THR A 106 12.96 -8.67 4.69
N MET A 107 12.19 -9.46 5.43
CA MET A 107 11.32 -8.97 6.48
C MET A 107 12.20 -8.41 7.61
N PRO A 108 11.99 -7.17 8.06
CA PRO A 108 12.67 -6.68 9.24
C PRO A 108 12.29 -7.60 10.41
N ALA A 109 13.27 -7.97 11.23
CA ALA A 109 13.04 -8.81 12.40
C ALA A 109 12.00 -8.13 13.31
N ALA A 110 11.06 -8.91 13.86
CA ALA A 110 10.21 -8.43 14.93
C ALA A 110 11.12 -8.01 16.10
N VAL A 111 11.11 -6.73 16.44
CA VAL A 111 11.75 -6.25 17.67
C VAL A 111 10.92 -6.86 18.81
N LYS A 112 11.54 -7.73 19.62
CA LYS A 112 10.87 -8.35 20.76
C LYS A 112 10.35 -7.26 21.68
N GLU A 113 9.07 -7.33 22.04
CA GLU A 113 8.49 -6.50 23.10
C GLU A 113 9.40 -6.59 24.33
N GLY A 114 10.05 -5.48 24.66
CA GLY A 114 10.70 -5.33 25.95
C GLY A 114 9.60 -5.38 27.00
N THR A 115 9.66 -6.39 27.87
CA THR A 115 8.84 -6.47 29.08
C THR A 115 9.00 -5.18 29.87
N ALA A 116 7.97 -4.34 29.90
CA ALA A 116 7.86 -3.27 30.87
C ALA A 116 7.83 -3.91 32.27
N SER A 117 8.88 -3.66 33.05
CA SER A 117 8.92 -3.91 34.50
C SER A 117 8.26 -2.76 35.24
#